data_AF-A0A699X587-F1
#
_entry.id   AF-A0A699X587-F1
#
_cell.length_a   1.000
_cell.length_b   1.000
_cell.length_c   1.000
_cell.angle_alpha   90.00
_cell.angle_beta   90.00
_cell.angle_gamma   90.00
#
_symmetry.space_group_name_H-M   'P 1'
#
loop_
_entity.id
_entity.type
_entity.pdbx_description
1 polymer ?
#
loop_
_entity_poly.entity_id
_entity_poly.type
_entity_poly.pdbx_seq_one_letter_code
_entity_poly.pdbx_strand_id
1 'polypeptide(L)'
;AISHQNARNQFIKTEIVQLDARIKEIGELKARRKQLLERMKIIQDLQGNRPIIGRIFDQLARTLPDGVYFNQVKMTDKLISISGAAESNNRVSD
;
A
#
# COMPACT_ATOMS: atom_id res chain seq x y z
N ALA A 1 2.57 -2.20 60.79
CA ALA A 1 1.57 -2.12 59.69
C ALA A 1 1.93 -1.08 58.63
N ILE A 2 2.13 0.20 58.98
CA ILE A 2 2.41 1.29 58.01
C ILE A 2 3.75 1.13 57.26
N SER A 3 4.80 0.64 57.94
CA SER A 3 6.12 0.39 57.30
C SER A 3 6.03 -0.60 56.13
N HIS A 4 5.23 -1.67 56.26
CA HIS A 4 5.01 -2.63 55.17
C HIS A 4 4.24 -2.03 53.99
N GLN A 5 3.27 -1.14 54.24
CA GLN A 5 2.58 -0.43 53.17
C GLN A 5 3.53 0.52 52.44
N ASN A 6 4.39 1.25 53.15
CA ASN A 6 5.37 2.13 52.53
C ASN A 6 6.40 1.37 51.70
N ALA A 7 6.91 0.23 52.18
CA ALA A 7 7.82 -0.61 51.41
C ALA A 7 7.17 -1.14 50.12
N ARG A 8 5.90 -1.56 50.19
CA ARG A 8 5.15 -2.03 49.02
C ARG A 8 4.85 -0.91 48.02
N ASN A 9 4.49 0.28 48.52
CA ASN A 9 4.29 1.45 47.68
C ASN A 9 5.60 1.89 47.00
N GLN A 10 6.73 1.82 47.69
CA GLN A 10 8.04 2.12 47.13
C GLN A 10 8.41 1.13 46.02
N PHE A 11 8.19 -0.16 46.26
CA PHE A 11 8.44 -1.22 45.27
C PHE A 11 7.61 -1.01 43.99
N ILE A 12 6.30 -0.77 44.14
CA ILE A 12 5.40 -0.51 43.01
C ILE A 12 5.83 0.75 42.23
N LYS A 13 6.21 1.83 42.92
CA LYS A 13 6.72 3.04 42.26
C LYS A 13 7.98 2.78 41.44
N THR A 14 8.91 1.98 41.96
CA THR A 14 10.14 1.63 41.23
C THR A 14 9.83 0.83 39.97
N GLU A 15 8.91 -0.14 40.05
CA GLU A 15 8.48 -0.93 38.90
C GLU A 15 7.76 -0.06 37.84
N ILE A 16 6.93 0.90 38.28
CA ILE A 16 6.27 1.86 37.37
C ILE A 16 7.31 2.65 36.57
N VAL A 17 8.35 3.17 37.23
CA VAL A 17 9.40 3.94 36.57
C VAL A 17 10.16 3.09 35.55
N GLN A 18 10.45 1.82 35.86
CA GLN A 18 11.10 0.91 34.91
C GLN A 18 10.19 0.61 33.71
N LEU A 19 8.89 0.43 33.94
CA LEU A 19 7.93 0.16 32.88
C LEU A 19 7.76 1.38 31.96
N ASP A 20 7.69 2.59 32.51
CA ASP A 20 7.61 3.84 31.74
C ASP A 20 8.82 4.03 30.83
N ALA A 21 10.03 3.70 31.30
CA ALA A 21 11.23 3.74 30.48
C ALA A 21 11.13 2.80 29.27
N ARG A 22 10.66 1.56 29.50
CA ARG A 22 10.45 0.57 28.42
C ARG A 22 9.36 1.01 27.44
N ILE A 23 8.27 1.61 27.93
CA ILE A 23 7.20 2.13 27.07
C ILE A 23 7.73 3.24 26.15
N LYS A 24 8.57 4.12 26.69
CA LYS A 24 9.18 5.21 25.90
C LYS A 24 10.07 4.67 24.78
N GLU A 25 10.93 3.68 25.06
CA GLU A 25 11.74 3.02 24.04
C GLU A 25 10.88 2.36 22.95
N ILE A 26 9.80 1.66 23.33
CA ILE A 26 8.86 1.05 22.38
C ILE A 26 8.20 2.12 21.51
N GLY A 27 7.85 3.27 22.09
CA GLY A 27 7.30 4.42 21.38
C GLY A 27 8.24 4.95 20.30
N GLU A 28 9.51 5.15 20.64
CA GLU A 28 10.55 5.60 19.72
C GLU A 28 10.80 4.59 18.58
N LEU A 29 10.87 3.29 18.91
CA LEU A 29 10.99 2.21 17.92
C LEU A 29 9.79 2.16 16.96
N LYS A 30 8.56 2.31 17.47
CA LYS A 30 7.34 2.37 16.63
C LYS A 30 7.35 3.58 15.72
N ALA A 31 7.74 4.76 16.22
CA ALA A 31 7.84 5.98 15.41
C ALA A 31 8.85 5.80 14.26
N ARG A 32 10.02 5.23 14.56
CA ARG A 32 11.06 4.95 13.56
C ARG A 32 10.59 3.93 12.51
N ARG A 33 9.89 2.87 12.93
CA ARG A 33 9.28 1.88 12.02
C ARG A 33 8.24 2.52 11.09
N LYS A 34 7.40 3.43 11.60
CA LYS A 34 6.39 4.14 10.80
C LYS A 34 7.05 5.00 9.72
N GLN A 35 8.08 5.76 10.07
CA GLN A 35 8.83 6.58 9.11
C GLN A 35 9.50 5.75 8.01
N LEU A 36 10.05 4.57 8.35
CA LEU A 36 10.66 3.68 7.37
C LEU A 36 9.62 3.10 6.40
N LEU A 37 8.45 2.67 6.90
CA LEU A 37 7.36 2.16 6.06
C LEU A 37 6.83 3.25 5.11
N GLU A 38 6.72 4.48 5.57
CA GLU A 38 6.27 5.61 4.75
C GLU A 38 7.26 5.91 3.61
N ARG A 39 8.58 5.87 3.91
CA ARG A 39 9.62 6.00 2.88
C ARG A 39 9.62 4.83 1.89
N MET A 40 9.42 3.60 2.36
CA MET A 40 9.32 2.44 1.49
C MET A 40 8.12 2.55 0.55
N LYS A 41 6.97 3.03 1.04
CA LYS A 41 5.78 3.25 0.23
C LYS A 41 6.02 4.30 -0.87
N ILE A 42 6.64 5.43 -0.53
CA ILE A 42 6.98 6.48 -1.52
C ILE A 42 7.91 5.93 -2.60
N ILE A 43 8.92 5.13 -2.23
CA ILE A 43 9.84 4.52 -3.19
C ILE A 43 9.12 3.49 -4.08
N GLN A 44 8.24 2.66 -3.50
CA GLN A 44 7.42 1.72 -4.26
C GLN A 44 6.47 2.43 -5.23
N ASP A 45 5.81 3.51 -4.81
CA ASP A 45 4.92 4.30 -5.66
C ASP A 45 5.69 4.96 -6.82
N LEU A 46 6.93 5.43 -6.56
CA LEU A 46 7.78 6.05 -7.57
C LEU A 46 8.36 5.04 -8.59
N GLN A 47 8.61 3.80 -8.17
CA GLN A 47 9.21 2.74 -9.00
C GLN A 47 8.19 1.83 -9.68
N GLY A 48 7.04 1.54 -9.05
CA GLY A 48 6.08 0.51 -9.48
C GLY A 48 5.19 0.87 -10.66
N ASN A 49 4.93 2.16 -10.89
CA ASN A 49 3.99 2.60 -11.94
C ASN A 49 4.64 2.99 -13.28
N ARG A 50 5.96 2.83 -13.45
CA ARG A 50 6.67 3.44 -14.60
C ARG A 50 6.64 2.70 -15.94
N PRO A 51 6.34 1.38 -16.09
CA PRO A 51 6.17 0.82 -17.45
C PRO A 51 5.04 -0.23 -17.64
N ILE A 52 4.23 -0.55 -16.63
CA ILE A 52 3.19 -1.58 -16.79
C ILE A 52 2.02 -1.06 -17.63
N ILE A 53 1.56 0.14 -17.33
CA ILE A 53 0.43 0.77 -18.05
C ILE A 53 0.79 0.95 -19.53
N GLY A 54 1.94 1.55 -19.83
CA GLY A 54 2.40 1.74 -21.22
C GLY A 54 2.57 0.43 -22.00
N ARG A 55 3.05 -0.63 -21.36
CA ARG A 55 3.19 -1.96 -22.00
C ARG A 55 1.83 -2.59 -22.30
N ILE A 56 0.86 -2.46 -21.39
CA ILE A 56 -0.51 -2.96 -21.61
C ILE A 56 -1.20 -2.19 -22.73
N PHE A 57 -1.03 -0.87 -22.80
CA PHE A 57 -1.54 -0.06 -23.90
C PHE A 57 -0.89 -0.42 -25.24
N ASP A 58 0.43 -0.64 -25.29
CA ASP A 58 1.13 -1.08 -26.51
C ASP A 58 0.69 -2.48 -26.95
N GLN A 59 0.43 -3.39 -26.00
CA GLN A 59 -0.11 -4.73 -26.33
C GLN A 59 -1.54 -4.66 -26.86
N LEU A 60 -2.42 -3.85 -26.24
CA LEU A 60 -3.80 -3.66 -26.69
C LEU A 60 -3.87 -3.03 -28.09
N ALA A 61 -3.00 -2.06 -28.40
CA ALA A 61 -2.96 -1.46 -29.73
C ALA A 61 -2.51 -2.44 -30.82
N ARG A 62 -1.65 -3.41 -30.48
CA ARG A 62 -1.10 -4.40 -31.43
C ARG A 62 -1.99 -5.63 -31.65
N THR A 63 -2.87 -5.96 -30.72
CA THR A 63 -3.80 -7.10 -30.86
C THR A 63 -5.15 -6.72 -31.48
N LEU A 64 -5.36 -5.43 -31.80
CA LEU A 64 -6.56 -5.00 -32.52
C LEU A 64 -6.49 -5.41 -34.00
N PRO A 65 -7.48 -6.16 -34.52
CA PRO A 65 -7.64 -6.37 -35.94
C PRO A 65 -8.19 -5.10 -36.63
N ASP A 66 -7.85 -4.86 -37.90
CA ASP A 66 -8.24 -3.66 -38.64
C ASP A 66 -9.76 -3.34 -38.56
N GLY A 67 -10.16 -2.12 -38.17
CA GLY A 67 -11.59 -1.76 -38.08
C GLY A 67 -12.26 -2.01 -36.71
N VAL A 68 -11.49 -2.29 -35.66
CA VAL A 68 -11.95 -2.23 -34.27
C VAL A 68 -11.29 -1.05 -33.56
N TYR A 69 -12.10 -0.19 -32.94
CA TYR A 69 -11.62 1.02 -32.26
C TYR A 69 -12.02 0.99 -30.79
N PHE A 70 -11.05 1.23 -29.91
CA PHE A 70 -11.34 1.46 -28.49
C PHE A 70 -11.79 2.92 -28.31
N ASN A 71 -12.96 3.10 -27.71
CA ASN A 71 -13.51 4.43 -27.41
C ASN A 71 -13.10 4.89 -25.99
N GLN A 72 -12.99 3.94 -25.05
CA GLN A 72 -12.59 4.21 -23.68
C GLN A 72 -11.87 3.01 -23.07
N VAL A 73 -10.68 3.25 -22.52
CA VAL A 73 -9.93 2.26 -21.75
C VAL A 73 -9.72 2.83 -20.36
N LYS A 74 -10.23 2.16 -19.33
CA LYS A 74 -10.09 2.56 -17.93
C LYS A 74 -9.42 1.43 -17.16
N MET A 75 -8.26 1.72 -16.59
CA MET A 75 -7.53 0.80 -15.71
C MET A 75 -7.70 1.24 -14.27
N THR A 76 -8.16 0.34 -13.41
CA THR A 76 -8.24 0.55 -11.95
C THR A 76 -7.55 -0.63 -11.27
N ASP A 77 -6.39 -0.38 -10.66
CA ASP A 77 -5.50 -1.39 -10.07
C ASP A 77 -5.14 -2.52 -11.04
N LYS A 78 -5.83 -3.67 -10.91
CA LYS A 78 -5.63 -4.87 -11.74
C LYS A 78 -6.82 -5.17 -12.67
N LEU A 79 -7.88 -4.37 -12.63
CA LEU A 79 -9.00 -4.48 -13.55
C LEU A 79 -8.82 -3.52 -14.71
N ILE A 80 -8.98 -4.06 -15.92
CA ILE A 80 -8.95 -3.31 -17.17
C ILE A 80 -10.36 -3.36 -17.75
N SER A 81 -11.04 -2.21 -17.79
CA SER A 81 -12.33 -2.05 -18.43
C SER A 81 -12.12 -1.39 -19.79
N ILE A 82 -12.52 -2.08 -20.85
CA ILE A 82 -12.37 -1.62 -22.23
C ILE A 82 -13.77 -1.50 -22.84
N SER A 83 -14.02 -0.37 -23.48
CA SER A 83 -15.24 -0.10 -24.25
C SER A 83 -14.83 0.39 -25.63
N GLY A 84 -15.37 -0.23 -26.66
CA GLY A 84 -15.01 0.06 -28.05
C GLY A 84 -16.15 -0.28 -29.00
N ALA A 85 -15.98 0.11 -30.26
CA ALA A 85 -16.88 -0.21 -31.35
C ALA A 85 -16.11 -1.01 -32.41
N ALA A 86 -16.72 -2.08 -32.91
CA ALA A 86 -16.21 -2.84 -34.03
C ALA A 86 -17.07 -2.54 -35.26
N GLU A 87 -16.42 -2.29 -36.40
CA GLU A 87 -17.07 -1.96 -37.67
C GLU A 87 -17.95 -3.11 -38.20
N SER A 88 -17.71 -4.35 -37.74
CA SER A 88 -18.54 -5.50 -38.09
C SER A 88 -18.63 -6.49 -36.93
N ASN A 89 -19.85 -6.97 -36.65
CA ASN A 89 -20.14 -7.97 -35.61
C ASN A 89 -19.37 -9.28 -35.82
N ASN A 90 -19.04 -9.59 -37.09
CA ASN A 90 -18.26 -10.75 -37.48
C ASN A 90 -16.77 -10.66 -37.06
N ARG A 91 -16.27 -9.50 -36.61
CA ARG A 91 -14.86 -9.35 -36.19
C ARG A 91 -14.61 -9.50 -34.70
N VAL A 92 -15.66 -9.48 -33.87
CA VAL A 92 -15.57 -9.59 -32.40
C VAL A 92 -15.79 -11.03 -31.93
N SER A 93 -16.26 -11.91 -32.82
CA SER A 93 -16.77 -13.24 -32.48
C SER A 93 -15.81 -14.40 -32.81
N ASP A 94 -14.68 -14.12 -33.46
CA ASP A 94 -13.55 -15.05 -33.66
C ASP A 94 -12.36 -14.65 -32.78
#